data_AF-A0A8T6T9D4-F1
#
_entry.id   AF-A0A8T6T9D4-F1
#
_cell.length_a   1.000
_cell.length_b   1.000
_cell.length_c   1.000
_cell.angle_alpha   90.00
_cell.angle_beta   90.00
_cell.angle_gamma   90.00
#
_symmetry.space_group_name_H-M   'P 1'
#
loop_
_entity.id
_entity.type
_entity.pdbx_description
1 polymer ?
#
loop_
_entity_poly.entity_id
_entity_poly.type
_entity_poly.pdbx_seq_one_letter_code
_entity_poly.pdbx_strand_id
1 'polypeptide(L)' 'MCNITVRNCTFDRVSKAITLCMFYHKGNLTIEDNEIEGSVTGISMLAVGSMVACRNNTISATYGIVLDNKEQLEPV' A
#
# COMPACT_ATOMS: atom_id res chain seq x y z
N MET A 1 -3.81 -14.42 11.70
CA MET A 1 -3.42 -13.62 10.52
C MET A 1 -4.64 -13.47 9.64
N CYS A 2 -4.94 -12.27 9.15
CA CYS A 2 -6.05 -12.03 8.22
C CYS A 2 -5.50 -11.69 6.84
N ASN A 3 -6.15 -12.14 5.77
CA ASN A 3 -5.83 -11.67 4.42
C ASN A 3 -6.63 -10.40 4.14
N ILE A 4 -6.02 -9.45 3.44
CA ILE A 4 -6.63 -8.16 3.09
C ILE A 4 -6.65 -8.02 1.57
N THR A 5 -7.81 -7.65 1.04
CA THR A 5 -7.99 -7.30 -0.37
C THR A 5 -8.59 -5.91 -0.49
N VAL A 6 -7.91 -5.03 -1.23
CA VAL A 6 -8.42 -3.71 -1.64
C VAL A 6 -8.61 -3.75 -3.15
N ARG A 7 -9.85 -3.65 -3.61
CA ARG A 7 -10.17 -3.80 -5.03
C ARG A 7 -11.29 -2.91 -5.52
N ASN A 8 -11.25 -2.53 -6.80
CA ASN A 8 -12.28 -1.73 -7.47
C ASN A 8 -12.60 -0.42 -6.73
N CYS A 9 -11.58 0.24 -6.19
CA CYS A 9 -11.73 1.50 -5.47
C CYS A 9 -11.11 2.66 -6.25
N THR A 10 -11.73 3.83 -6.16
CA THR A 10 -11.17 5.11 -6.62
C THR A 10 -10.79 5.96 -5.41
N PHE A 11 -9.53 6.38 -5.35
CA PHE A 11 -9.00 7.28 -4.34
C PHE A 11 -8.57 8.59 -5.02
N ASP A 12 -9.42 9.61 -4.95
CA ASP A 12 -9.22 10.92 -5.58
C ASP A 12 -8.79 11.96 -4.53
N ARG A 13 -7.65 12.63 -4.79
CA ARG A 13 -7.14 13.78 -4.01
C ARG A 13 -7.16 13.53 -2.50
N VAL A 14 -6.63 12.39 -2.08
CA VAL A 14 -6.48 12.07 -0.66
C VAL A 14 -5.60 13.15 -0.02
N SER A 15 -6.14 13.86 0.99
CA SER A 15 -5.49 15.04 1.61
C SER A 15 -4.20 14.74 2.37
N LYS A 16 -3.82 13.46 2.45
CA LYS A 16 -2.60 12.97 3.11
C LYS A 16 -1.52 12.68 2.08
N ALA A 17 -0.26 12.70 2.53
CA ALA A 17 0.88 12.37 1.68
C ALA A 17 0.81 10.95 1.10
N ILE A 18 0.12 10.01 1.75
CA ILE A 18 0.01 8.60 1.34
C ILE A 18 -1.46 8.22 1.20
N THR A 19 -1.84 7.59 0.07
CA THR A 19 -3.22 7.13 -0.17
C THR A 19 -3.52 5.80 0.53
N LEU A 20 -2.78 4.73 0.21
CA LEU A 20 -2.89 3.43 0.86
C LEU A 20 -1.64 3.16 1.68
N CYS A 21 -1.80 2.88 2.97
CA CYS A 21 -0.69 2.62 3.87
C CYS A 21 -0.88 1.31 4.64
N MET A 22 0.01 0.35 4.42
CA MET A 22 -0.02 -0.97 5.04
C MET A 22 1.17 -1.12 5.98
N PHE A 23 0.90 -1.24 7.28
CA PHE A 23 1.92 -1.33 8.33
C PHE A 23 1.88 -2.69 9.00
N TYR A 24 3.03 -3.37 9.06
CA TYR A 24 3.26 -4.59 9.86
C TYR A 24 2.27 -5.73 9.57
N HIS A 25 1.66 -5.72 8.39
CA HIS A 25 0.68 -6.73 8.05
C HIS A 25 1.37 -8.06 7.71
N LYS A 26 0.99 -9.12 8.42
CA LYS A 26 1.56 -10.47 8.27
C LYS A 26 0.62 -11.44 7.54
N GLY A 27 -0.47 -10.97 6.95
CA GLY A 27 -1.30 -11.77 6.06
C GLY A 27 -1.01 -11.51 4.59
N ASN A 28 -1.73 -12.20 3.70
CA ASN A 28 -1.65 -11.93 2.28
C ASN A 28 -2.35 -10.62 1.96
N LEU A 29 -1.68 -9.76 1.20
CA LEU A 29 -2.19 -8.48 0.74
C LEU A 29 -2.41 -8.53 -0.76
N THR A 30 -3.62 -8.21 -1.19
CA THR A 30 -3.96 -8.01 -2.61
C THR A 30 -4.50 -6.60 -2.81
N ILE A 31 -3.88 -5.84 -3.70
CA ILE A 31 -4.34 -4.52 -4.12
C ILE A 31 -4.53 -4.57 -5.64
N GLU A 32 -5.77 -4.51 -6.10
CA GLU A 32 -6.07 -4.74 -7.52
C GLU A 32 -7.15 -3.85 -8.10
N ASP A 33 -7.03 -3.53 -9.39
CA ASP A 33 -8.08 -2.83 -10.14
C ASP A 33 -8.51 -1.52 -9.46
N ASN A 34 -7.56 -0.78 -8.85
CA ASN A 34 -7.81 0.50 -8.20
C ASN A 34 -7.29 1.68 -9.03
N GLU A 35 -7.91 2.84 -8.84
CA GLU A 35 -7.47 4.12 -9.36
C GLU A 35 -7.06 5.03 -8.20
N ILE A 36 -5.83 5.53 -8.22
CA ILE A 36 -5.26 6.40 -7.18
C ILE A 36 -4.73 7.67 -7.84
N GLU A 37 -5.25 8.82 -7.44
CA GLU A 37 -4.86 10.13 -7.98
C GLU A 37 -4.61 11.15 -6.87
N GLY A 38 -3.63 12.03 -7.09
CA GLY A 38 -3.52 13.29 -6.36
C GLY A 38 -2.84 13.18 -4.99
N SER A 39 -2.05 12.13 -4.77
CA SER A 39 -1.20 11.98 -3.58
C SER A 39 0.29 12.06 -3.91
N VAL A 40 1.11 12.27 -2.88
CA VAL A 40 2.58 12.19 -3.03
C VAL A 40 3.00 10.73 -3.21
N THR A 41 2.48 9.83 -2.39
CA THR A 41 2.69 8.39 -2.49
C THR A 41 1.35 7.66 -2.66
N GLY A 42 1.21 6.87 -3.73
CA GLY A 42 0.01 6.09 -3.97
C GLY A 42 -0.15 4.95 -2.94
N ILE A 43 0.79 4.01 -2.94
CA ILE A 43 0.76 2.87 -2.03
C ILE A 43 2.09 2.80 -1.27
N SER A 44 2.02 2.76 0.06
CA SER A 44 3.17 2.54 0.93
C SER A 44 2.99 1.26 1.73
N MET A 45 4.02 0.41 1.73
CA MET A 45 4.02 -0.83 2.51
C MET A 45 5.26 -0.89 3.38
N LEU A 46 5.06 -0.91 4.71
CA LEU A 46 6.12 -1.02 5.71
C LEU A 46 6.08 -2.39 6.39
N ALA A 47 7.18 -3.13 6.31
CA ALA A 47 7.39 -4.39 7.03
C ALA A 47 6.25 -5.44 6.87
N VAL A 48 5.73 -5.53 5.64
CA VAL A 48 4.75 -6.55 5.20
C VAL A 48 5.44 -7.88 4.97
N GLY A 49 5.01 -8.93 5.69
CA GLY A 49 5.83 -10.12 5.93
C GLY A 49 5.50 -11.39 5.14
N SER A 50 4.43 -11.41 4.33
CA SER A 50 3.92 -12.66 3.75
C SER A 50 3.96 -12.66 2.24
N MET A 51 2.88 -12.20 1.59
CA MET A 51 2.77 -12.13 0.14
C MET A 51 2.00 -10.88 -0.25
N VAL A 52 2.54 -10.13 -1.21
CA VAL A 52 1.94 -8.91 -1.74
C VAL A 52 1.69 -9.09 -3.23
N ALA A 53 0.43 -8.97 -3.64
CA ALA A 53 0.04 -8.88 -5.04
C ALA A 53 -0.52 -7.48 -5.31
N CYS A 54 0.08 -6.76 -6.25
CA CYS A 54 -0.37 -5.45 -6.70
C CYS A 54 -0.55 -5.47 -8.22
N ARG A 55 -1.79 -5.57 -8.71
CA ARG A 55 -2.10 -5.80 -10.13
C ARG A 55 -3.14 -4.84 -10.67
N ASN A 56 -3.01 -4.42 -11.94
CA ASN A 56 -3.99 -3.59 -12.63
C ASN A 56 -4.40 -2.29 -11.89
N ASN A 57 -3.50 -1.68 -11.12
CA ASN A 57 -3.77 -0.39 -10.49
C ASN A 57 -3.26 0.74 -11.38
N THR A 58 -4.07 1.78 -11.55
CA THR A 58 -3.67 3.05 -12.16
C THR A 58 -3.29 4.00 -11.04
N ILE A 59 -2.02 4.41 -10.97
CA ILE A 59 -1.51 5.25 -9.89
C ILE A 59 -0.88 6.51 -10.48
N SER A 60 -1.56 7.63 -10.31
CA SER A 60 -1.11 8.98 -10.65
C SER A 60 -0.67 9.71 -9.38
N ALA A 61 0.53 9.40 -8.91
CA ALA A 61 1.18 9.97 -7.74
C ALA A 61 2.67 10.25 -8.03
N THR A 62 3.31 11.12 -7.24
CA THR A 62 4.76 11.38 -7.38
C THR A 62 5.58 10.10 -7.18
N TYR A 63 5.20 9.30 -6.20
CA TYR A 63 5.72 7.96 -5.94
C TYR A 63 4.56 6.95 -6.06
N GLY A 64 4.60 6.06 -7.06
CA GLY A 64 3.51 5.11 -7.29
C GLY A 64 3.35 4.11 -6.14
N ILE A 65 4.35 3.23 -5.98
CA ILE A 65 4.41 2.23 -4.92
C ILE A 65 5.76 2.34 -4.23
N VAL A 66 5.74 2.43 -2.90
CA VAL A 66 6.91 2.46 -2.04
C VAL A 66 6.89 1.23 -1.15
N LEU A 67 7.97 0.44 -1.22
CA LEU A 67 8.24 -0.67 -0.32
C LEU A 67 9.30 -0.21 0.67
N ASP A 68 8.92 0.00 1.92
CA ASP A 68 9.85 0.30 3.00
C ASP A 68 10.05 -1.00 3.83
N ASN A 69 11.24 -1.56 3.73
CA ASN A 69 11.62 -2.78 4.46
C ASN A 69 12.51 -2.45 5.67
N LYS A 70 12.38 -1.25 6.26
CA LYS A 70 13.00 -1.01 7.57
C LYS A 70 12.47 -2.06 8.54
N GLU A 71 13.33 -3.03 8.84
CA GLU A 71 13.11 -3.98 9.92
C GLU A 71 12.82 -3.15 11.16
N GLN A 72 11.68 -3.40 11.78
CA GLN A 72 11.45 -2.90 13.12
C GLN A 72 12.49 -3.60 13.98
N LEU A 73 13.55 -2.87 14.36
CA LEU A 73 14.42 -3.29 15.46
C LEU A 73 13.51 -3.34 16.69
N GLU A 74 13.02 -4.52 17.03
CA GLU A 74 12.38 -4.76 18.32
C GLU A 74 13.40 -4.33 19.40
N PRO A 75 13.02 -3.53 20.40
CA PRO A 75 13.90 -3.30 21.54
C PRO A 75 14.15 -4.64 22.23
N VAL A 76 15.44 -5.00 22.35
CA VAL A 76 15.93 -6.20 23.06
C VAL A 76 15.62 -6.09 24.55
#